data_AF-A0A078I804-F1
#
_entry.id   AF-A0A078I804-F1
#
_cell.length_a   1.000
_cell.length_b   1.000
_cell.length_c   1.000
_cell.angle_alpha   90.00
_cell.angle_beta   90.00
_cell.angle_gamma   90.00
#
_symmetry.space_group_name_H-M   'P 1'
#
loop_
_entity.id
_entity.type
_entity.pdbx_description
1 polymer ?
#
loop_
_entity_poly.entity_id
_entity_poly.type
_entity_poly.pdbx_seq_one_letter_code
_entity_poly.pdbx_strand_id
1 'polypeptide(L)'
;MAMVTSDRITLLNDVKPFKSTWKVEVKVLHSWTQRSNYPGGDSLQFILADKTVSGVKIHCTCKRLFLARVKKLQVGQWRFIENVSVTPAAGKYRPTSHAYKLTIISNSNVTNSSLKNDDEFLSLTTFPEIMNGSLDSNVLIDVIGQAIDIGDMQVVPVQGKETKKLELTLTDTE
;
A
#
# COMPACT_ATOMS: atom_id res chain seq x y z
N MET A 1 -29.28 9.02 -10.71
CA MET A 1 -28.14 9.85 -11.17
C MET A 1 -27.20 8.96 -11.95
N ALA A 2 -26.94 9.27 -13.22
CA ALA A 2 -25.98 8.53 -14.03
C ALA A 2 -24.57 8.74 -13.46
N MET A 3 -23.83 7.65 -13.25
CA MET A 3 -22.41 7.71 -12.90
C MET A 3 -21.64 8.27 -14.09
N VAL A 4 -21.01 9.42 -13.92
CA VAL A 4 -20.01 9.92 -14.89
C VAL A 4 -18.75 9.09 -14.68
N THR A 5 -18.51 8.12 -15.56
CA THR A 5 -17.22 7.44 -15.66
C THR A 5 -16.24 8.37 -16.37
N SER A 6 -15.10 8.67 -15.75
CA SER A 6 -14.01 9.36 -16.44
C SER A 6 -13.34 8.37 -17.39
N ASP A 7 -13.47 8.57 -18.71
CA ASP A 7 -12.80 7.70 -19.70
C ASP A 7 -11.28 7.82 -19.67
N ARG A 8 -10.76 8.97 -19.18
CA ARG A 8 -9.32 9.20 -19.08
C ARG A 8 -8.74 8.52 -17.84
N ILE A 9 -7.78 7.63 -18.07
CA ILE A 9 -6.92 7.05 -17.03
C ILE A 9 -5.92 8.11 -16.57
N THR A 10 -5.77 8.26 -15.26
CA THR A 10 -4.89 9.22 -14.59
C THR A 10 -3.73 8.48 -13.91
N LEU A 11 -2.52 9.01 -14.00
CA LEU A 11 -1.36 8.48 -13.27
C LEU A 11 -1.44 8.86 -11.79
N LEU A 12 -0.77 8.11 -10.92
CA LEU A 12 -0.90 8.34 -9.48
C LEU A 12 -0.36 9.70 -9.03
N ASN A 13 0.72 10.20 -9.65
CA ASN A 13 1.26 11.54 -9.37
C ASN A 13 0.30 12.69 -9.75
N ASP A 14 -0.64 12.44 -10.65
CA ASP A 14 -1.57 13.44 -11.17
C ASP A 14 -2.86 13.52 -10.35
N VAL A 15 -3.11 12.56 -9.45
CA VAL A 15 -4.27 12.64 -8.56
C VAL A 15 -4.11 13.81 -7.60
N LYS A 16 -5.19 14.57 -7.41
CA LYS A 16 -5.23 15.70 -6.48
C LYS A 16 -6.40 15.56 -5.51
N PRO A 17 -6.30 16.16 -4.32
CA PRO A 17 -7.44 16.36 -3.45
C PRO A 17 -8.58 17.11 -4.17
N PHE A 18 -9.78 17.11 -3.61
CA PHE A 18 -10.98 17.82 -4.10
C PHE A 18 -11.70 17.22 -5.32
N LYS A 19 -11.03 16.40 -6.14
CA LYS A 19 -11.70 15.61 -7.18
C LYS A 19 -11.80 14.16 -6.72
N SER A 20 -12.99 13.57 -6.89
CA SER A 20 -13.24 12.16 -6.57
C SER A 20 -13.42 11.29 -7.79
N THR A 21 -13.67 11.85 -8.97
CA THR A 21 -13.98 11.12 -10.22
C THR A 21 -12.74 10.61 -10.97
N TRP A 22 -11.68 10.30 -10.25
CA TRP A 22 -10.46 9.74 -10.83
C TRP A 22 -10.69 8.31 -11.31
N LYS A 23 -10.01 7.95 -12.40
CA LYS A 23 -9.85 6.58 -12.88
C LYS A 23 -8.36 6.28 -12.94
N VAL A 24 -7.90 5.29 -12.20
CA VAL A 24 -6.50 4.86 -12.15
C VAL A 24 -6.39 3.39 -12.56
N GLU A 25 -5.29 3.03 -13.20
CA GLU A 25 -4.95 1.65 -13.56
C GLU A 25 -3.75 1.23 -12.69
N VAL A 26 -3.95 0.24 -11.82
CA VAL A 26 -2.99 -0.06 -10.75
C VAL A 26 -2.82 -1.56 -10.52
N LYS A 27 -1.60 -1.97 -10.15
CA LYS A 27 -1.29 -3.28 -9.60
C LYS A 27 -1.46 -3.24 -8.09
N VAL A 28 -2.08 -4.27 -7.51
CA VAL A 28 -2.13 -4.45 -6.06
C VAL A 28 -0.84 -5.12 -5.60
N LEU A 29 0.07 -4.39 -4.96
CA LEU A 29 1.34 -4.94 -4.49
C LEU A 29 1.19 -5.67 -3.15
N HIS A 30 0.39 -5.10 -2.25
CA HIS A 30 0.20 -5.68 -0.93
C HIS A 30 -1.19 -5.35 -0.37
N SER A 31 -1.70 -6.18 0.53
CA SER A 31 -2.95 -5.92 1.25
C SER A 31 -2.93 -6.49 2.66
N TRP A 32 -3.48 -5.76 3.63
CA TRP A 32 -3.59 -6.20 5.02
C TRP A 32 -4.84 -5.63 5.69
N THR A 33 -5.32 -6.32 6.72
CA THR A 33 -6.41 -5.78 7.57
C THR A 33 -5.80 -4.96 8.69
N GLN A 34 -6.10 -3.66 8.71
CA GLN A 34 -5.79 -2.81 9.85
C GLN A 34 -6.95 -2.89 10.84
N ARG A 35 -6.66 -3.48 12.01
CA ARG A 35 -7.61 -3.56 13.11
C ARG A 35 -7.80 -2.18 13.74
N SER A 36 -9.03 -1.88 14.15
CA SER A 36 -9.34 -0.60 14.78
C SER A 36 -10.34 -0.77 15.92
N ASN A 37 -10.05 -0.11 17.04
CA ASN A 37 -10.98 0.00 18.17
C ASN A 37 -11.97 1.17 18.00
N TYR A 38 -11.87 1.95 16.91
CA TYR A 38 -12.82 3.02 16.63
C TYR A 38 -14.15 2.46 16.10
N PRO A 39 -15.27 3.19 16.27
CA PRO A 39 -16.60 2.73 15.82
C PRO A 39 -16.69 2.39 14.32
N GLY A 40 -15.81 2.97 13.50
CA GLY A 40 -15.70 2.65 12.07
C GLY A 40 -15.22 1.22 11.76
N GLY A 41 -14.72 0.51 12.77
CA GLY A 41 -14.22 -0.85 12.69
C GLY A 41 -12.98 -1.00 11.81
N ASP A 42 -12.66 -2.25 11.52
CA ASP A 42 -11.51 -2.62 10.72
C ASP A 42 -11.55 -2.02 9.31
N SER A 43 -10.37 -1.90 8.72
CA SER A 43 -10.20 -1.42 7.35
C SER A 43 -9.24 -2.32 6.60
N LEU A 44 -9.53 -2.53 5.32
CA LEU A 44 -8.61 -3.20 4.41
C LEU A 44 -7.71 -2.13 3.80
N GLN A 45 -6.40 -2.38 3.86
CA GLN A 45 -5.37 -1.47 3.40
C GLN A 45 -4.64 -2.10 2.22
N PHE A 46 -4.14 -1.25 1.32
CA PHE A 46 -3.47 -1.68 0.10
C PHE A 46 -2.26 -0.79 -0.21
N ILE A 47 -1.21 -1.39 -0.76
CA ILE A 47 -0.19 -0.67 -1.53
C ILE A 47 -0.52 -0.91 -3.00
N LEU A 48 -0.70 0.17 -3.75
CA LEU A 48 -1.02 0.14 -5.17
C LEU A 48 0.11 0.79 -5.95
N ALA A 49 0.48 0.26 -7.12
CA ALA A 49 1.42 0.89 -8.05
C ALA A 49 0.77 1.14 -9.41
N ASP A 50 1.12 2.24 -10.07
CA ASP A 50 0.73 2.45 -11.47
C ASP A 50 1.74 1.85 -12.45
N LYS A 51 1.43 1.96 -13.74
CA LYS A 51 2.21 1.40 -14.84
C LYS A 51 3.47 2.18 -15.22
N THR A 52 3.85 3.21 -14.46
CA THR A 52 5.07 3.96 -14.76
C THR A 52 6.30 3.06 -14.58
N VAL A 53 7.38 3.33 -15.30
CA VAL A 53 8.64 2.56 -15.19
C VAL A 53 9.17 2.54 -13.75
N SER A 54 9.01 3.64 -13.04
CA SER A 54 9.39 3.76 -11.61
C SER A 54 8.37 3.14 -10.65
N GLY A 55 7.17 2.77 -11.10
CA GLY A 55 6.08 2.25 -10.29
C GLY A 55 5.68 3.16 -9.14
N VAL A 56 5.06 4.31 -9.42
CA VAL A 56 4.60 5.22 -8.36
C VAL A 56 3.67 4.45 -7.42
N LYS A 57 4.08 4.30 -6.16
CA LYS A 57 3.30 3.61 -5.13
C LYS A 57 2.41 4.57 -4.37
N ILE A 58 1.16 4.19 -4.14
CA ILE A 58 0.21 4.94 -3.32
C ILE A 58 -0.48 4.04 -2.30
N HIS A 59 -0.67 4.56 -1.09
CA HIS A 59 -1.49 3.91 -0.07
C HIS A 59 -2.97 4.07 -0.41
N CYS A 60 -3.74 2.98 -0.34
CA CYS A 60 -5.19 2.99 -0.47
C CYS A 60 -5.87 2.30 0.73
N THR A 61 -6.96 2.87 1.22
CA THR A 61 -7.75 2.31 2.33
C THR A 61 -9.21 2.08 1.94
N CYS A 62 -9.80 1.01 2.48
CA CYS A 62 -11.21 0.67 2.34
C CYS A 62 -11.81 0.34 3.71
N LYS A 63 -12.81 1.11 4.13
CA LYS A 63 -13.58 0.81 5.34
C LYS A 63 -14.37 -0.49 5.16
N ARG A 64 -14.61 -1.22 6.26
CA ARG A 64 -15.35 -2.49 6.27
C ARG A 64 -16.69 -2.44 5.52
N LEU A 65 -17.41 -1.32 5.62
CA LEU A 65 -18.71 -1.12 4.96
C LEU A 65 -18.63 -1.25 3.42
N PHE A 66 -17.47 -0.99 2.82
CA PHE A 66 -17.28 -0.99 1.37
C PHE A 66 -16.48 -2.20 0.85
N LEU A 67 -16.24 -3.23 1.67
CA LEU A 67 -15.45 -4.40 1.26
C LEU A 67 -15.98 -5.10 0.00
N ALA A 68 -17.29 -5.10 -0.20
CA ALA A 68 -17.89 -5.67 -1.40
C ALA A 68 -17.35 -5.05 -2.71
N ARG A 69 -16.91 -3.78 -2.67
CA ARG A 69 -16.36 -3.05 -3.84
C ARG A 69 -14.95 -3.48 -4.19
N VAL A 70 -14.18 -3.92 -3.20
CA VAL A 70 -12.76 -4.28 -3.36
C VAL A 70 -12.52 -5.77 -3.45
N LYS A 71 -13.57 -6.60 -3.57
CA LYS A 71 -13.43 -8.06 -3.73
C LYS A 71 -12.49 -8.47 -4.87
N LYS A 72 -12.38 -7.62 -5.90
CA LYS A 72 -11.50 -7.85 -7.06
C LYS A 72 -10.07 -7.33 -6.88
N LEU A 73 -9.78 -6.52 -5.85
CA LEU A 73 -8.43 -6.02 -5.55
C LEU A 73 -7.61 -7.11 -4.86
N GLN A 74 -7.15 -8.09 -5.63
CA GLN A 74 -6.30 -9.17 -5.16
C GLN A 74 -4.84 -8.85 -5.44
N VAL A 75 -3.94 -9.22 -4.52
CA VAL A 75 -2.49 -9.02 -4.66
C VAL A 75 -1.98 -9.64 -5.97
N GLY A 76 -1.05 -8.94 -6.63
CA GLY A 76 -0.46 -9.30 -7.92
C GLY A 76 -1.30 -8.90 -9.14
N GLN A 77 -2.56 -8.48 -8.96
CA GLN A 77 -3.46 -8.22 -10.07
C GLN A 77 -3.54 -6.75 -10.47
N TRP A 78 -3.61 -6.51 -11.78
CA TRP A 78 -3.93 -5.19 -12.35
C TRP A 78 -5.44 -4.95 -12.38
N ARG A 79 -5.86 -3.78 -11.89
CA ARG A 79 -7.27 -3.37 -11.79
C ARG A 79 -7.42 -1.89 -12.13
N PHE A 80 -8.56 -1.55 -12.70
CA PHE A 80 -8.99 -0.15 -12.70
C PHE A 80 -9.72 0.14 -11.40
N ILE A 81 -9.46 1.31 -10.84
CA ILE A 81 -10.22 1.87 -9.72
C ILE A 81 -10.77 3.22 -10.17
N GLU A 82 -12.08 3.34 -10.13
CA GLU A 82 -12.82 4.57 -10.43
C GLU A 82 -13.47 5.11 -9.16
N ASN A 83 -13.64 6.42 -9.11
CA ASN A 83 -14.31 7.15 -8.03
C ASN A 83 -13.65 6.93 -6.67
N VAL A 84 -12.57 7.65 -6.37
CA VAL A 84 -11.82 7.54 -5.10
C VAL A 84 -11.73 8.89 -4.41
N SER A 85 -11.79 8.91 -3.08
CA SER A 85 -11.42 10.11 -2.34
C SER A 85 -9.90 10.19 -2.19
N VAL A 86 -9.34 11.38 -2.39
CA VAL A 86 -7.90 11.66 -2.27
C VAL A 86 -7.67 12.60 -1.10
N THR A 87 -6.88 12.17 -0.13
CA THR A 87 -6.53 12.96 1.06
C THR A 87 -5.01 13.06 1.21
N PRO A 88 -4.47 14.10 1.86
CA PRO A 88 -3.06 14.12 2.27
C PRO A 88 -2.67 12.85 3.04
N ALA A 89 -1.50 12.31 2.72
CA ALA A 89 -0.90 11.23 3.50
C ALA A 89 -0.33 11.81 4.80
N ALA A 90 -0.66 11.20 5.93
CA ALA A 90 -0.28 11.68 7.25
C ALA A 90 -0.15 10.51 8.23
N GLY A 91 0.43 10.80 9.40
CA GLY A 91 0.65 9.84 10.47
C GLY A 91 2.01 9.14 10.40
N LYS A 92 2.25 8.31 11.41
CA LYS A 92 3.43 7.44 11.51
C LYS A 92 3.15 6.15 10.73
N TYR A 93 4.19 5.50 10.20
CA TYR A 93 4.10 4.23 9.45
C TYR A 93 3.39 4.32 8.10
N ARG A 94 3.68 5.36 7.31
CA ARG A 94 3.18 5.51 5.94
C ARG A 94 3.76 4.40 5.06
N PRO A 95 2.93 3.56 4.42
CA PRO A 95 3.43 2.47 3.55
C PRO A 95 4.12 2.94 2.27
N THR A 96 3.93 4.21 1.89
CA THR A 96 4.47 4.81 0.67
C THR A 96 4.90 6.24 0.94
N SER A 97 5.88 6.75 0.20
CA SER A 97 6.32 8.15 0.24
C SER A 97 5.38 9.13 -0.46
N HIS A 98 4.35 8.64 -1.16
CA HIS A 98 3.42 9.49 -1.90
C HIS A 98 2.69 10.49 -0.99
N ALA A 99 2.57 11.75 -1.44
CA ALA A 99 2.00 12.86 -0.67
C ALA A 99 0.50 12.69 -0.36
N TYR A 100 -0.18 11.81 -1.09
CA TYR A 100 -1.62 11.54 -0.94
C TYR A 100 -1.90 10.06 -0.68
N LYS A 101 -3.08 9.81 -0.12
CA LYS A 101 -3.68 8.49 0.12
C LYS A 101 -5.05 8.42 -0.56
N LEU A 102 -5.33 7.27 -1.19
CA LEU A 102 -6.64 6.97 -1.77
C LEU A 102 -7.57 6.34 -0.74
N THR A 103 -8.85 6.64 -0.83
CA THR A 103 -9.90 6.00 -0.02
C THR A 103 -11.03 5.52 -0.91
N ILE A 104 -11.37 4.24 -0.77
CA ILE A 104 -12.55 3.63 -1.38
C ILE A 104 -13.79 4.20 -0.71
N ILE A 105 -14.70 4.69 -1.54
CA ILE A 105 -15.94 5.36 -1.16
C ILE A 105 -17.17 4.62 -1.71
N SER A 106 -18.35 5.09 -1.32
CA SER A 106 -19.62 4.42 -1.61
C SER A 106 -19.96 4.31 -3.10
N ASN A 107 -19.31 5.06 -3.99
CA ASN A 107 -19.51 4.98 -5.44
C ASN A 107 -18.25 4.49 -6.18
N SER A 108 -17.23 4.00 -5.47
CA SER A 108 -16.05 3.41 -6.09
C SER A 108 -16.41 2.18 -6.91
N ASN A 109 -15.74 2.04 -8.05
CA ASN A 109 -15.89 0.89 -8.93
C ASN A 109 -14.52 0.26 -9.19
N VAL A 110 -14.47 -1.07 -9.14
CA VAL A 110 -13.25 -1.85 -9.40
C VAL A 110 -13.53 -2.81 -10.54
N THR A 111 -12.78 -2.66 -11.63
CA THR A 111 -12.91 -3.48 -12.84
C THR A 111 -11.56 -4.08 -13.24
N ASN A 112 -11.60 -5.07 -14.13
CA ASN A 112 -10.40 -5.76 -14.57
C ASN A 112 -9.60 -4.87 -15.53
N SER A 113 -8.28 -4.85 -15.38
CA SER A 113 -7.37 -4.37 -16.41
C SER A 113 -6.81 -5.57 -17.19
N SER A 114 -6.53 -5.36 -18.48
CA SER A 114 -5.84 -6.31 -19.34
C SER A 114 -4.31 -6.16 -19.31
N LEU A 115 -3.79 -5.18 -18.58
CA LEU A 115 -2.36 -4.93 -18.45
C LEU A 115 -1.68 -6.14 -17.81
N LYS A 116 -0.57 -6.57 -18.41
CA LYS A 116 0.28 -7.65 -17.92
C LYS A 116 1.67 -7.08 -17.68
N ASN A 117 2.03 -6.98 -16.41
CA ASN A 117 3.35 -6.62 -15.94
C ASN A 117 3.55 -7.29 -14.58
N ASP A 118 4.61 -8.08 -14.48
CA ASP A 118 4.91 -8.91 -13.31
C ASP A 118 5.95 -8.28 -12.38
N ASP A 119 6.38 -7.04 -12.63
CA ASP A 119 7.36 -6.33 -11.80
C ASP A 119 6.85 -6.16 -10.36
N GLU A 120 7.75 -6.31 -9.39
CA GLU A 120 7.44 -6.20 -7.95
C GLU A 120 7.40 -4.75 -7.45
N PHE A 121 7.90 -3.79 -8.25
CA PHE A 121 7.94 -2.36 -7.93
C PHE A 121 8.56 -2.04 -6.55
N LEU A 122 9.58 -2.81 -6.17
CA LEU A 122 10.36 -2.59 -4.94
C LEU A 122 11.20 -1.31 -5.07
N SER A 123 11.25 -0.53 -4.00
CA SER A 123 12.12 0.66 -3.88
C SER A 123 13.15 0.37 -2.81
N LEU A 124 14.17 -0.40 -3.20
CA LEU A 124 15.17 -0.94 -2.28
C LEU A 124 15.98 0.17 -1.62
N THR A 125 16.04 0.11 -0.30
CA THR A 125 16.83 1.00 0.56
C THR A 125 18.09 0.27 0.99
N THR A 126 19.24 0.95 0.91
CA THR A 126 20.53 0.34 1.25
C THR A 126 20.76 0.30 2.77
N PHE A 127 21.51 -0.68 3.28
CA PHE A 127 21.82 -0.71 4.70
C PHE A 127 22.58 0.53 5.20
N PRO A 128 23.55 1.12 4.46
CA PRO A 128 24.17 2.38 4.87
C PRO A 128 23.18 3.54 5.08
N GLU A 129 22.16 3.69 4.24
CA GLU A 129 21.11 4.73 4.41
C GLU A 129 20.26 4.48 5.65
N ILE A 130 19.99 3.22 5.98
CA ILE A 130 19.27 2.84 7.20
C ILE A 130 20.11 3.16 8.43
N MET A 131 21.38 2.75 8.42
CA MET A 131 22.28 2.86 9.57
C MET A 131 22.70 4.30 9.86
N ASN A 132 22.79 5.16 8.83
CA ASN A 132 23.14 6.57 9.02
C ASN A 132 21.94 7.44 9.46
N GLY A 133 20.72 6.89 9.46
CA GLY A 133 19.51 7.57 9.92
C GLY A 133 19.00 8.69 9.00
N SER A 134 19.41 8.71 7.73
CA SER A 134 19.03 9.75 6.76
C SER A 134 17.57 9.67 6.28
N LEU A 135 16.91 8.54 6.52
CA LEU A 135 15.57 8.25 6.02
C LEU A 135 14.46 8.89 6.88
N ASP A 136 13.32 9.23 6.26
CA ASP A 136 12.13 9.63 7.01
C ASP A 136 11.56 8.45 7.80
N SER A 137 11.76 8.45 9.11
CA SER A 137 11.25 7.43 10.04
C SER A 137 9.72 7.25 10.04
N ASN A 138 8.98 8.14 9.37
CA ASN A 138 7.53 7.97 9.18
C ASN A 138 7.15 7.15 7.95
N VAL A 139 8.08 6.79 7.06
CA VAL A 139 7.83 6.04 5.82
C VAL A 139 8.43 4.64 5.93
N LEU A 140 7.67 3.62 5.53
CA LEU A 140 8.17 2.25 5.43
C LEU A 140 9.11 2.11 4.23
N ILE A 141 10.09 1.23 4.38
CA ILE A 141 11.14 0.98 3.39
C ILE A 141 11.10 -0.46 2.90
N ASP A 142 11.58 -0.68 1.67
CA ASP A 142 11.81 -2.02 1.14
C ASP A 142 13.30 -2.36 1.33
N VAL A 143 13.60 -3.54 1.85
CA VAL A 143 14.98 -4.03 2.03
C VAL A 143 15.12 -5.40 1.40
N ILE A 144 16.28 -5.66 0.79
CA ILE A 144 16.68 -6.98 0.34
C ILE A 144 18.10 -7.23 0.85
N GLY A 145 18.35 -8.45 1.31
CA GLY A 145 19.66 -8.83 1.82
C GLY A 145 19.72 -10.32 2.08
N GLN A 146 20.94 -10.84 2.14
CA GLN A 146 21.19 -12.23 2.52
C GLN A 146 21.08 -12.37 4.03
N ALA A 147 20.26 -13.31 4.51
CA ALA A 147 20.24 -13.68 5.91
C ALA A 147 21.50 -14.51 6.23
N ILE A 148 22.39 -13.95 7.04
CA ILE A 148 23.67 -14.58 7.43
C ILE A 148 23.65 -15.15 8.83
N ASP A 149 22.70 -14.71 9.66
CA ASP A 149 22.46 -15.26 10.98
C ASP A 149 20.97 -15.25 11.30
N ILE A 150 20.54 -16.30 11.98
CA ILE A 150 19.16 -16.52 12.42
C ILE A 150 19.23 -16.87 13.91
N GLY A 151 18.80 -15.94 14.75
CA GLY A 151 18.79 -16.14 16.19
C GLY A 151 17.73 -17.15 16.64
N ASP A 152 17.78 -17.55 17.91
CA ASP A 152 16.80 -18.44 18.49
C ASP A 152 15.38 -17.85 18.51
N MET A 153 14.38 -18.71 18.36
CA MET A 153 12.98 -18.31 18.48
C MET A 153 12.65 -18.00 19.94
N GLN A 154 12.27 -16.76 20.21
CA GLN A 154 11.88 -16.27 21.52
C GLN A 154 10.36 -16.12 21.62
N VAL A 155 9.81 -16.19 22.82
CA VAL A 155 8.41 -15.84 23.10
C VAL A 155 8.38 -14.59 23.97
N VAL A 156 7.73 -13.53 23.48
CA VAL A 156 7.66 -12.23 24.16
C VAL A 156 6.20 -11.81 24.37
N PRO A 157 5.87 -11.17 25.50
CA PRO A 157 4.53 -10.64 25.72
C PRO A 157 4.31 -9.34 24.95
N VAL A 158 3.31 -9.32 24.06
CA VAL A 158 2.90 -8.12 23.30
C VAL A 158 1.42 -7.87 23.57
N GLN A 159 1.10 -6.73 24.20
CA GLN A 159 -0.28 -6.37 24.56
C GLN A 159 -1.02 -7.48 25.34
N GLY A 160 -0.31 -8.16 26.25
CA GLY A 160 -0.86 -9.25 27.06
C GLY A 160 -0.99 -10.60 26.35
N LYS A 161 -0.51 -10.71 25.10
CA LYS A 161 -0.49 -11.98 24.34
C LYS A 161 0.94 -12.44 24.07
N GLU A 162 1.20 -13.72 24.30
CA GLU A 162 2.47 -14.34 23.91
C GLU A 162 2.64 -14.34 22.38
N THR A 163 3.78 -13.81 21.92
CA THR A 163 4.11 -13.64 20.51
C THR A 163 5.51 -14.19 20.24
N LYS A 164 5.65 -14.96 19.16
CA LYS A 164 6.96 -15.48 18.73
C LYS A 164 7.77 -14.36 18.08
N LYS A 165 9.00 -14.17 18.52
CA LYS A 165 10.00 -13.27 17.93
C LYS A 165 11.13 -14.12 17.34
N LEU A 166 11.55 -13.78 16.13
CA LEU A 166 12.76 -14.30 15.49
C LEU A 166 13.63 -13.10 15.11
N GLU A 167 14.93 -13.20 15.33
CA GLU A 167 15.90 -12.17 14.97
C GLU A 167 16.72 -12.64 13.77
N LEU A 168 16.91 -11.74 12.80
CA LEU A 168 17.65 -12.01 11.57
C LEU A 168 18.72 -10.95 11.40
N THR A 169 19.93 -11.38 11.03
CA THR A 169 20.98 -10.47 10.58
C THR A 169 21.07 -10.54 9.06
N LEU A 170 20.86 -9.41 8.41
CA LEU A 170 20.94 -9.27 6.96
C LEU A 170 22.24 -8.59 6.56
N THR A 171 22.83 -9.03 5.45
CA THR A 171 23.93 -8.34 4.75
C THR A 171 23.51 -8.00 3.32
N ASP A 172 24.11 -6.96 2.75
CA ASP A 172 23.88 -6.61 1.34
C ASP A 172 24.33 -7.79 0.47
N THR A 173 23.63 -8.02 -0.64
CA THR A 173 24.13 -8.89 -1.71
C THR A 173 25.14 -8.07 -2.50
N GLU A 174 26.43 -8.46 -2.49
CA GLU A 174 27.48 -7.81 -3.29
C GLU A 174 27.08 -7.62 -4.77
#